data_AF-A0ABD6VJ26-F1
#
_entry.id   AF-A0ABD6VJ26-F1
#
_cell.length_a   1.000
_cell.length_b   1.000
_cell.length_c   1.000
_cell.angle_alpha   90.00
_cell.angle_beta   90.00
_cell.angle_gamma   90.00
#
_symmetry.space_group_name_H-M   'P 1'
#
loop_
_entity.id
_entity.type
_entity.pdbx_description
1 polymer ?
#
loop_
_entity_poly.entity_id
_entity_poly.type
_entity_poly.pdbx_seq_one_letter_code
_entity_poly.pdbx_strand_id
1 'polypeptide(L)'
;MTLDTLVMQVFSGFSLFSVLVLMALGLTIVFGLMGVINMAHGELMAMGSYATYVTSVVFQRYFPELMGWYFIIGIGVAFLVTFAFGFLLERCFIRFMYNRPLDTLLATWGLSLVLQQLFRQVFGPKEVSVPTVQWLQGAWKVSEGLELPLNRIFIIGLTFVIAAAVFVFLYRSRWGLRIRAVTQNRAMAGAAGINTARVDSVTFALGCGLAGIAGSSFTMLASTGPVSGQQYLVDTFIVVVFGGVESLLGTFLSAFAIGQTQISLEYLTTGSMAKAITLLVVIVLLFFRPNGLFATKVRR
;
A
#
# COMPACT_ATOMS: atom_id res chain seq x y z
N MET A 1 17.27 -19.07 -20.44
CA MET A 1 15.93 -18.45 -20.24
C MET A 1 15.19 -18.57 -21.55
N THR A 2 14.11 -19.36 -21.60
CA THR A 2 13.21 -19.35 -22.76
C THR A 2 12.42 -18.03 -22.76
N LEU A 3 11.95 -17.57 -23.92
CA LEU A 3 11.16 -16.34 -24.03
C LEU A 3 9.97 -16.35 -23.05
N ASP A 4 9.32 -17.52 -22.90
CA ASP A 4 8.18 -17.71 -22.00
C ASP A 4 8.53 -17.50 -20.53
N THR A 5 9.72 -17.96 -20.09
CA THR A 5 10.18 -17.73 -18.70
C THR A 5 10.42 -16.26 -18.42
N LEU A 6 10.98 -15.51 -19.39
CA LEU A 6 11.18 -14.07 -19.25
C LEU A 6 9.83 -13.33 -19.18
N VAL A 7 8.86 -13.70 -20.01
CA VAL A 7 7.52 -13.09 -19.99
C VAL A 7 6.83 -13.36 -18.65
N MET A 8 6.90 -14.58 -18.12
CA MET A 8 6.33 -14.91 -16.81
C MET A 8 7.00 -14.17 -15.65
N GLN A 9 8.32 -13.96 -15.74
CA GLN A 9 9.09 -13.25 -14.73
C GLN A 9 8.77 -11.76 -14.72
N VAL A 10 8.68 -11.14 -15.89
CA VAL A 10 8.24 -9.73 -16.02
C VAL A 10 6.81 -9.59 -15.51
N PHE A 11 5.90 -10.48 -15.91
CA PHE A 11 4.51 -10.45 -15.46
C PHE A 11 4.38 -10.61 -13.94
N SER A 12 5.12 -11.54 -13.34
CA SER A 12 5.18 -11.70 -11.89
C SER A 12 5.75 -10.44 -11.21
N GLY A 13 6.79 -9.83 -11.82
CA GLY A 13 7.33 -8.51 -11.51
C GLY A 13 6.25 -7.45 -11.37
N PHE A 14 5.45 -7.28 -12.42
CA PHE A 14 4.32 -6.35 -12.45
C PHE A 14 3.27 -6.65 -11.38
N SER A 15 3.01 -7.92 -11.08
CA SER A 15 2.06 -8.29 -10.03
C SER A 15 2.54 -7.88 -8.64
N LEU A 16 3.81 -8.10 -8.30
CA LEU A 16 4.38 -7.69 -7.01
C LEU A 16 4.51 -6.17 -6.91
N PHE A 17 4.95 -5.54 -8.00
CA PHE A 17 4.92 -4.08 -8.18
C PHE A 17 3.56 -3.48 -7.86
N SER A 18 2.48 -4.11 -8.32
CA SER A 18 1.12 -3.57 -8.19
C SER A 18 0.67 -3.45 -6.74
N VAL A 19 0.99 -4.43 -5.89
CA VAL A 19 0.70 -4.40 -4.45
C VAL A 19 1.59 -3.37 -3.76
N LEU A 20 2.90 -3.39 -4.05
CA LEU A 20 3.84 -2.45 -3.46
C LEU A 20 3.49 -0.99 -3.79
N VAL A 21 3.07 -0.69 -5.02
CA VAL A 21 2.62 0.66 -5.39
C VAL A 21 1.38 1.07 -4.62
N LEU A 22 0.35 0.22 -4.52
CA LEU A 22 -0.86 0.59 -3.79
C LEU A 22 -0.57 0.92 -2.33
N MET A 23 0.26 0.09 -1.68
CA MET A 23 0.68 0.31 -0.30
C MET A 23 1.59 1.54 -0.19
N ALA A 24 2.54 1.71 -1.12
CA ALA A 24 3.52 2.79 -1.09
C ALA A 24 2.88 4.14 -1.41
N LEU A 25 1.88 4.23 -2.29
CA LEU A 25 1.14 5.47 -2.54
C LEU A 25 0.47 5.99 -1.27
N GLY A 26 -0.17 5.09 -0.49
CA GLY A 26 -0.75 5.45 0.80
C GLY A 26 0.31 5.98 1.78
N LEU A 27 1.44 5.27 1.88
CA LEU A 27 2.54 5.63 2.76
C LEU A 27 3.25 6.93 2.33
N THR A 28 3.49 7.15 1.03
CA THR A 28 4.08 8.37 0.47
C THR A 28 3.20 9.59 0.73
N ILE A 29 1.87 9.44 0.65
CA ILE A 29 0.95 10.54 0.98
C ILE A 29 1.06 10.90 2.46
N VAL A 30 1.03 9.91 3.36
CA VAL A 30 1.11 10.17 4.80
C VAL A 30 2.47 10.73 5.19
N PHE A 31 3.55 10.04 4.79
CA PHE A 31 4.90 10.38 5.19
C PHE A 31 5.42 11.63 4.47
N GLY A 32 5.19 11.73 3.16
CA GLY A 32 5.65 12.86 2.35
C GLY A 32 4.97 14.19 2.65
N LEU A 33 3.72 14.16 3.14
CA LEU A 33 2.99 15.41 3.43
C LEU A 33 3.07 15.82 4.90
N MET A 34 3.08 14.86 5.83
CA MET A 34 3.06 15.16 7.27
C MET A 34 4.41 15.00 7.97
N GLY A 35 5.38 14.35 7.33
CA GLY A 35 6.66 14.01 7.97
C GLY A 35 6.52 12.98 9.09
N VAL A 36 5.39 12.28 9.18
CA VAL A 36 5.10 11.29 10.22
C VAL A 36 5.36 9.88 9.70
N ILE A 37 6.24 9.15 10.39
CA ILE A 37 6.49 7.73 10.13
C ILE A 37 5.40 6.91 10.82
N ASN A 38 4.55 6.24 10.04
CA ASN A 38 3.48 5.39 10.56
C ASN A 38 3.83 3.90 10.43
N MET A 39 4.31 3.28 11.51
CA MET A 39 4.60 1.85 11.54
C MET A 39 3.34 0.98 11.62
N ALA A 40 2.18 1.54 11.98
CA ALA A 40 0.90 0.82 11.95
C ALA A 40 0.31 0.72 10.54
N HIS A 41 0.90 1.38 9.52
CA HIS A 41 0.36 1.39 8.17
C HIS A 41 0.23 -0.02 7.55
N GLY A 42 1.15 -0.93 7.89
CA GLY A 42 1.07 -2.35 7.52
C GLY A 42 -0.15 -3.04 8.12
N GLU A 43 -0.49 -2.73 9.36
CA GLU A 43 -1.69 -3.30 10.01
C GLU A 43 -2.99 -2.75 9.41
N LEU A 44 -2.96 -1.56 8.83
CA LEU A 44 -4.11 -1.03 8.07
C LEU A 44 -4.32 -1.78 6.77
N MET A 45 -3.24 -2.20 6.11
CA MET A 45 -3.33 -3.14 4.98
C MET A 45 -3.94 -4.47 5.44
N ALA A 46 -3.46 -5.04 6.54
CA ALA A 46 -4.04 -6.27 7.11
C ALA A 46 -5.53 -6.09 7.47
N MET A 47 -5.91 -4.94 8.03
CA MET A 47 -7.30 -4.58 8.31
C MET A 47 -8.16 -4.56 7.04
N GLY A 48 -7.64 -4.02 5.93
CA GLY A 48 -8.32 -4.05 4.62
C GLY A 48 -8.51 -5.48 4.09
N SER A 49 -7.51 -6.33 4.27
CA SER A 49 -7.60 -7.76 3.96
C SER A 49 -8.69 -8.47 4.76
N TYR A 50 -8.73 -8.26 6.08
CA TYR A 50 -9.77 -8.81 6.95
C TYR A 50 -11.16 -8.24 6.64
N ALA A 51 -11.27 -6.96 6.29
CA ALA A 51 -12.53 -6.37 5.85
C ALA A 51 -13.05 -7.04 4.56
N THR A 52 -12.15 -7.35 3.63
CA THR A 52 -12.47 -8.09 2.40
C THR A 52 -12.91 -9.52 2.70
N TYR A 53 -12.25 -10.19 3.66
CA TYR A 53 -12.65 -11.51 4.15
C TYR A 53 -14.04 -11.50 4.81
N VAL A 54 -14.31 -10.55 5.71
CA VAL A 54 -15.64 -10.43 6.33
C VAL A 54 -16.70 -10.18 5.27
N THR A 55 -16.40 -9.35 4.28
CA THR A 55 -17.31 -9.10 3.15
C THR A 55 -17.57 -10.39 2.35
N SER A 56 -16.55 -11.20 2.07
CA SER A 56 -16.75 -12.47 1.34
C SER A 56 -17.61 -13.46 2.13
N VAL A 57 -17.42 -13.57 3.44
CA VAL A 57 -18.23 -14.43 4.32
C VAL A 57 -19.69 -13.96 4.38
N VAL A 58 -19.93 -12.65 4.48
CA VAL A 58 -21.28 -12.07 4.50
C VAL A 58 -21.99 -12.33 3.18
N PHE A 59 -21.34 -12.13 2.04
CA PHE A 59 -21.93 -12.43 0.73
C PHE A 59 -22.19 -13.92 0.54
N GLN A 60 -21.30 -14.79 1.01
CA GLN A 60 -21.53 -16.24 0.99
C GLN A 60 -22.77 -16.66 1.78
N ARG A 61 -23.00 -16.04 2.94
CA ARG A 61 -24.07 -16.43 3.85
C ARG A 61 -25.43 -15.84 3.49
N TYR A 62 -25.45 -14.58 3.04
CA TYR A 62 -26.70 -13.83 2.83
C TYR A 62 -27.06 -13.62 1.34
N PHE A 63 -26.08 -13.57 0.44
CA PHE A 63 -26.30 -13.25 -0.97
C PHE A 63 -25.43 -14.10 -1.92
N PRO A 64 -25.61 -15.44 -1.94
CA PRO A 64 -24.77 -16.33 -2.74
C PRO A 64 -24.82 -16.03 -4.24
N GLU A 65 -25.95 -15.52 -4.76
CA GLU A 65 -26.11 -15.15 -6.18
C GLU A 65 -25.24 -13.94 -6.60
N LEU A 66 -24.86 -13.07 -5.65
CA LEU A 66 -24.07 -11.87 -5.90
C LEU A 66 -22.57 -12.07 -5.62
N MET A 67 -22.11 -13.32 -5.46
CA MET A 67 -20.69 -13.64 -5.29
C MET A 67 -19.82 -13.08 -6.43
N GLY A 68 -20.35 -12.85 -7.63
CA GLY A 68 -19.59 -12.17 -8.68
C GLY A 68 -19.13 -10.75 -8.31
N TRP A 69 -19.88 -10.04 -7.47
CA TRP A 69 -19.65 -8.62 -7.16
C TRP A 69 -18.99 -8.38 -5.79
N TYR A 70 -18.82 -9.42 -4.96
CA TYR A 70 -18.32 -9.23 -3.60
C TYR A 70 -16.95 -8.55 -3.59
N PHE A 71 -16.11 -8.79 -4.60
CA PHE A 71 -14.75 -8.27 -4.59
C PHE A 71 -14.69 -6.76 -4.81
N ILE A 72 -15.48 -6.23 -5.76
CA ILE A 72 -15.57 -4.78 -6.02
C ILE A 72 -16.15 -4.07 -4.79
N ILE A 73 -17.18 -4.67 -4.18
CA ILE A 73 -17.77 -4.17 -2.93
C ILE A 73 -16.76 -4.27 -1.79
N GLY A 74 -15.99 -5.35 -1.73
CA GLY A 74 -14.93 -5.60 -0.76
C GLY A 74 -13.83 -4.55 -0.81
N ILE A 75 -13.38 -4.13 -2.00
CA ILE A 75 -12.43 -3.02 -2.17
C ILE A 75 -13.02 -1.73 -1.57
N GLY A 76 -14.29 -1.44 -1.86
CA GLY A 76 -14.97 -0.26 -1.31
C GLY A 76 -15.12 -0.30 0.21
N VAL A 77 -15.51 -1.45 0.77
CA VAL A 77 -15.63 -1.66 2.22
C VAL A 77 -14.26 -1.57 2.89
N ALA A 78 -13.23 -2.20 2.31
CA ALA A 78 -11.86 -2.13 2.82
C ALA A 78 -11.38 -0.68 2.88
N PHE A 79 -11.57 0.10 1.80
CA PHE A 79 -11.25 1.52 1.78
C PHE A 79 -12.00 2.30 2.87
N LEU A 80 -13.31 2.10 3.00
CA LEU A 80 -14.12 2.85 3.97
C LEU A 80 -13.77 2.51 5.42
N VAL A 81 -13.56 1.23 5.74
CA VAL A 81 -13.19 0.78 7.09
C VAL A 81 -11.83 1.34 7.47
N THR A 82 -10.82 1.21 6.60
CA THR A 82 -9.47 1.72 6.91
C THR A 82 -9.39 3.24 6.84
N PHE A 83 -10.21 3.90 6.01
CA PHE A 83 -10.35 5.36 6.00
C PHE A 83 -10.94 5.87 7.32
N ALA A 84 -12.04 5.28 7.78
CA ALA A 84 -12.67 5.65 9.05
C ALA A 84 -11.74 5.38 10.23
N PHE A 85 -11.07 4.22 10.26
CA PHE A 85 -10.10 3.90 11.29
C PHE A 85 -8.89 4.83 11.24
N GLY A 86 -8.36 5.13 10.06
CA GLY A 86 -7.28 6.10 9.88
C GLY A 86 -7.64 7.50 10.37
N PHE A 87 -8.86 7.97 10.08
CA PHE A 87 -9.37 9.24 10.59
C PHE A 87 -9.43 9.25 12.13
N LEU A 88 -9.91 8.15 12.74
CA LEU A 88 -9.93 8.01 14.20
C LEU A 88 -8.51 7.97 14.79
N LEU A 89 -7.59 7.25 14.15
CA LEU A 89 -6.19 7.18 14.59
C LEU A 89 -5.51 8.54 14.56
N GLU A 90 -5.71 9.32 13.50
CA GLU A 90 -5.16 10.67 13.43
C GLU A 90 -5.72 11.52 14.57
N ARG A 91 -7.04 11.47 14.76
CA ARG A 91 -7.74 12.33 15.72
C ARG A 91 -7.47 11.96 17.17
N CYS A 92 -7.19 10.70 17.47
CA CYS A 92 -7.01 10.21 18.84
C CYS A 92 -5.55 10.03 19.23
N PHE A 93 -4.65 9.71 18.30
CA PHE A 93 -3.26 9.42 18.60
C PHE A 93 -2.32 10.43 17.95
N ILE A 94 -2.32 10.52 16.62
CA ILE A 94 -1.23 11.17 15.89
C ILE A 94 -1.24 12.68 16.06
N ARG A 95 -2.42 13.31 16.21
CA ARG A 95 -2.52 14.77 16.40
C ARG A 95 -1.71 15.31 17.58
N PHE A 96 -1.47 14.47 18.58
CA PHE A 96 -0.77 14.88 19.81
C PHE A 96 0.76 14.81 19.66
N MET A 97 1.24 14.16 18.58
CA MET A 97 2.64 13.76 18.46
C MET A 97 3.33 14.32 17.20
N TYR A 98 2.65 15.16 16.40
CA TYR A 98 3.18 15.72 15.15
C TYR A 98 4.58 16.33 15.25
N ASN A 99 4.90 16.98 16.37
CA ASN A 99 6.19 17.66 16.56
C ASN A 99 7.31 16.73 17.04
N ARG A 100 7.04 15.43 17.21
CA ARG A 100 7.96 14.44 17.78
C ARG A 100 7.95 13.15 16.93
N PRO A 101 8.75 13.12 15.84
CA PRO A 101 8.70 12.01 14.87
C PRO A 101 9.12 10.67 15.49
N LEU A 102 10.10 10.67 16.40
CA LEU A 102 10.52 9.46 17.13
C LEU A 102 9.41 8.93 18.04
N ASP A 103 8.74 9.80 18.79
CA ASP A 103 7.63 9.41 19.66
C ASP A 103 6.48 8.83 18.81
N THR A 104 6.24 9.39 17.62
CA THR A 104 5.18 8.90 16.72
C THR A 104 5.52 7.53 16.12
N LEU A 105 6.80 7.29 15.82
CA LEU A 105 7.27 5.97 15.38
C LEU A 105 7.07 4.93 16.48
N LEU A 106 7.46 5.22 17.71
CA LEU A 106 7.27 4.33 18.86
C LEU A 106 5.78 4.07 19.15
N ALA A 107 4.95 5.13 19.12
CA ALA A 107 3.51 5.02 19.36
C ALA A 107 2.82 4.19 18.27
N THR A 108 3.16 4.40 17.00
CA THR A 108 2.57 3.63 15.89
C THR A 108 3.08 2.20 15.85
N TRP A 109 4.28 1.91 16.33
CA TRP A 109 4.75 0.54 16.54
C TRP A 109 3.97 -0.15 17.68
N GLY A 110 3.76 0.53 18.82
CA GLY A 110 2.91 0.02 19.90
C GLY A 110 1.48 -0.25 19.44
N LEU A 111 0.91 0.67 18.64
CA LEU A 111 -0.40 0.48 18.01
C LEU A 111 -0.43 -0.73 17.07
N SER A 112 0.64 -0.96 16.29
CA SER A 112 0.77 -2.14 15.44
C SER A 112 0.67 -3.42 16.26
N LEU A 113 1.38 -3.52 17.39
CA LEU A 113 1.29 -4.69 18.28
C LEU A 113 -0.12 -4.92 18.83
N VAL A 114 -0.80 -3.84 19.22
CA VAL A 114 -2.20 -3.92 19.68
C VAL A 114 -3.11 -4.41 18.56
N LEU A 115 -2.97 -3.89 17.34
CA LEU A 115 -3.74 -4.32 16.18
C LEU A 115 -3.48 -5.79 15.81
N GLN A 116 -2.22 -6.23 15.80
CA GLN A 116 -1.87 -7.63 15.57
C GLN A 116 -2.54 -8.55 16.59
N GLN A 117 -2.55 -8.15 17.87
CA GLN A 117 -3.19 -8.92 18.92
C GLN A 117 -4.72 -8.91 18.79
N LEU A 118 -5.32 -7.78 18.41
CA LEU A 118 -6.75 -7.70 18.11
C LEU A 118 -7.14 -8.62 16.94
N PHE A 119 -6.34 -8.66 15.86
CA PHE A 119 -6.59 -9.58 14.75
C PHE A 119 -6.53 -11.04 15.19
N ARG A 120 -5.54 -11.41 16.04
CA ARG A 120 -5.45 -12.77 16.62
C ARG A 120 -6.65 -13.13 17.48
N GLN A 121 -7.19 -12.17 18.23
CA GLN A 121 -8.35 -12.41 19.11
C GLN A 121 -9.66 -12.54 18.32
N VAL A 122 -9.85 -11.72 17.28
CA VAL A 122 -11.10 -11.67 16.50
C VAL A 122 -11.15 -12.76 15.42
N PHE A 123 -10.07 -12.94 14.65
CA PHE A 123 -10.03 -13.86 13.51
C PHE A 123 -9.29 -15.17 13.79
N GLY A 124 -8.56 -15.22 14.91
CA GLY A 124 -7.71 -16.36 15.26
C GLY A 124 -6.26 -16.20 14.78
N PRO A 125 -5.38 -17.12 15.21
CA PRO A 125 -3.96 -17.08 14.84
C PRO A 125 -3.67 -17.71 13.47
N LYS A 126 -4.64 -18.43 12.88
CA LYS A 126 -4.47 -19.10 11.59
C LYS A 126 -4.64 -18.10 10.45
N GLU A 127 -3.88 -18.32 9.39
CA GLU A 127 -4.03 -17.54 8.16
C GLU A 127 -5.39 -17.81 7.53
N VAL A 128 -6.02 -16.73 7.07
CA VAL A 128 -7.33 -16.76 6.43
C VAL A 128 -7.17 -16.36 4.97
N SER A 129 -7.71 -17.18 4.08
CA SER A 129 -7.70 -16.92 2.63
C SER A 129 -9.10 -16.51 2.17
N VAL A 130 -9.16 -15.48 1.33
CA VAL A 130 -10.42 -15.07 0.70
C VAL A 130 -10.63 -15.98 -0.52
N PRO A 131 -11.78 -16.67 -0.63
CA PRO A 131 -12.06 -17.47 -1.82
C PRO A 131 -12.11 -16.54 -3.03
N THR A 132 -11.52 -16.96 -4.14
CA THR A 132 -11.49 -16.18 -5.38
C THR A 132 -12.85 -16.20 -6.08
N VAL A 133 -13.27 -15.08 -6.69
CA VAL A 133 -14.46 -15.03 -7.55
C VAL A 133 -14.30 -15.93 -8.78
N GLN A 134 -15.38 -16.56 -9.23
CA GLN A 134 -15.38 -17.49 -10.39
C GLN A 134 -14.82 -16.86 -11.67
N TRP A 135 -15.05 -15.56 -11.91
CA TRP A 135 -14.51 -14.85 -13.08
C TRP A 135 -13.00 -14.55 -13.00
N LEU A 136 -12.38 -14.74 -11.83
CA LEU A 136 -10.94 -14.59 -11.60
C LEU A 136 -10.22 -15.93 -11.40
N GLN A 137 -10.96 -17.03 -11.20
CA GLN A 137 -10.41 -18.38 -11.01
C GLN A 137 -9.73 -18.97 -12.26
N GLY A 138 -9.69 -18.23 -13.38
CA GLY A 138 -9.04 -18.66 -14.62
C GLY A 138 -7.63 -18.08 -14.83
N ALA A 139 -6.96 -18.60 -15.87
CA ALA A 139 -5.75 -18.03 -16.43
C ALA A 139 -5.97 -17.74 -17.92
N TRP A 140 -5.46 -16.61 -18.39
CA TRP A 140 -5.43 -16.31 -19.81
C TRP A 140 -4.28 -17.10 -20.44
N LYS A 141 -4.62 -18.08 -21.26
CA LYS A 141 -3.67 -18.89 -22.02
C LYS A 141 -3.26 -18.13 -23.28
N VAL A 142 -2.06 -17.57 -23.26
CA VAL A 142 -1.51 -16.81 -24.40
C VAL A 142 -0.77 -17.76 -25.36
N SER A 143 -0.18 -18.84 -24.86
CA SER A 143 0.50 -19.92 -25.61
C SER A 143 0.45 -21.24 -24.83
N GLU A 144 0.79 -22.38 -25.45
CA GLU A 144 0.75 -23.73 -24.84
C GLU A 144 1.63 -23.91 -23.58
N GLY A 145 2.52 -22.95 -23.29
CA GLY A 145 3.31 -22.91 -22.05
C GLY A 145 3.18 -21.62 -21.22
N LEU A 146 2.31 -20.68 -21.61
CA LEU A 146 2.18 -19.36 -20.98
C LEU A 146 0.75 -19.12 -20.48
N GLU A 147 0.55 -19.36 -19.18
CA GLU A 147 -0.71 -19.13 -18.49
C GLU A 147 -0.57 -17.94 -17.53
N LEU A 148 -1.27 -16.84 -17.83
CA LEU A 148 -1.28 -15.64 -16.99
C LEU A 148 -2.53 -15.63 -16.08
N PRO A 149 -2.39 -15.74 -14.75
CA PRO A 149 -3.52 -15.74 -13.84
C PRO A 149 -4.35 -14.44 -13.94
N LEU A 150 -5.67 -14.57 -14.10
CA LEU A 150 -6.57 -13.42 -14.21
C LEU A 150 -6.53 -12.52 -12.97
N ASN A 151 -6.34 -13.09 -11.78
CA ASN A 151 -6.12 -12.36 -10.53
C ASN A 151 -5.03 -11.30 -10.67
N ARG A 152 -3.89 -11.67 -11.25
CA ARG A 152 -2.72 -10.79 -11.37
C ARG A 152 -2.98 -9.68 -12.38
N ILE A 153 -3.62 -10.00 -13.51
CA ILE A 153 -4.02 -9.01 -14.52
C ILE A 153 -4.99 -7.99 -13.92
N PHE A 154 -5.98 -8.47 -13.16
CA PHE A 154 -6.96 -7.61 -12.50
C PHE A 154 -6.28 -6.65 -11.51
N ILE A 155 -5.39 -7.15 -10.65
CA ILE A 155 -4.67 -6.33 -9.66
C ILE A 155 -3.81 -5.26 -10.37
N ILE A 156 -3.12 -5.62 -11.45
CA ILE A 156 -2.35 -4.66 -12.24
C ILE A 156 -3.26 -3.55 -12.76
N GLY A 157 -4.39 -3.91 -13.39
CA GLY A 157 -5.36 -2.94 -13.87
C GLY A 157 -5.91 -2.04 -12.76
N LEU A 158 -6.28 -2.63 -11.62
CA LEU A 158 -6.75 -1.91 -10.44
C LEU A 158 -5.70 -0.91 -9.92
N THR A 159 -4.42 -1.31 -9.87
CA THR A 159 -3.34 -0.42 -9.43
C THR A 159 -3.17 0.77 -10.36
N PHE A 160 -3.21 0.58 -11.68
CA PHE A 160 -3.15 1.70 -12.62
C PHE A 160 -4.35 2.64 -12.47
N VAL A 161 -5.56 2.11 -12.29
CA VAL A 161 -6.77 2.90 -12.07
C VAL A 161 -6.66 3.73 -10.79
N ILE A 162 -6.23 3.12 -9.68
CA ILE A 162 -6.10 3.81 -8.38
C ILE A 162 -4.95 4.82 -8.42
N ALA A 163 -3.81 4.47 -8.99
CA ALA A 163 -2.68 5.37 -9.15
C ALA A 163 -3.08 6.61 -9.98
N ALA A 164 -3.80 6.41 -11.08
CA ALA A 164 -4.34 7.50 -11.89
C ALA A 164 -5.38 8.33 -11.12
N ALA A 165 -6.28 7.68 -10.37
CA ALA A 165 -7.28 8.37 -9.54
C ALA A 165 -6.62 9.24 -8.46
N VAL A 166 -5.60 8.72 -7.78
CA VAL A 166 -4.82 9.46 -6.78
C VAL A 166 -4.06 10.62 -7.42
N PHE A 167 -3.45 10.39 -8.59
CA PHE A 167 -2.76 11.44 -9.33
C PHE A 167 -3.71 12.58 -9.71
N VAL A 168 -4.87 12.27 -10.29
CA VAL A 168 -5.88 13.28 -10.64
C VAL A 168 -6.43 13.96 -9.38
N PHE A 169 -6.68 13.21 -8.31
CA PHE A 169 -7.14 13.77 -7.05
C PHE A 169 -6.14 14.77 -6.47
N LEU A 170 -4.85 14.44 -6.44
CA LEU A 170 -3.84 15.33 -5.88
C LEU A 170 -3.56 16.51 -6.82
N TYR A 171 -3.38 16.31 -8.12
CA TYR A 171 -2.95 17.40 -9.02
C TYR A 171 -4.09 18.27 -9.56
N ARG A 172 -5.28 17.71 -9.77
CA ARG A 172 -6.40 18.41 -10.43
C ARG A 172 -7.50 18.88 -9.47
N SER A 173 -7.59 18.33 -8.26
CA SER A 173 -8.66 18.70 -7.32
C SER A 173 -8.32 19.91 -6.45
N ARG A 174 -9.36 20.61 -5.98
CA ARG A 174 -9.25 21.70 -4.98
C ARG A 174 -8.69 21.22 -3.65
N TRP A 175 -8.99 19.97 -3.27
CA TRP A 175 -8.45 19.35 -2.06
C TRP A 175 -6.95 19.11 -2.17
N GLY A 176 -6.48 18.63 -3.32
CA GLY A 176 -5.06 18.47 -3.60
C GLY A 176 -4.28 19.79 -3.58
N LEU A 177 -4.89 20.90 -4.02
CA LEU A 177 -4.31 22.23 -3.88
C LEU A 177 -4.16 22.64 -2.40
N ARG A 178 -5.16 22.39 -1.56
CA ARG A 178 -5.09 22.66 -0.11
C ARG A 178 -4.01 21.83 0.55
N ILE A 179 -3.90 20.55 0.19
CA ILE A 179 -2.87 19.64 0.69
C ILE A 179 -1.47 20.21 0.40
N ARG A 180 -1.19 20.55 -0.86
CA ARG A 180 0.12 21.14 -1.25
C ARG A 180 0.38 22.50 -0.59
N ALA A 181 -0.64 23.32 -0.40
CA ALA A 181 -0.48 24.61 0.29
C ALA A 181 -0.07 24.41 1.76
N VAL A 182 -0.68 23.44 2.44
CA VAL A 182 -0.35 23.11 3.84
C VAL A 182 1.08 22.56 3.97
N THR A 183 1.54 21.74 3.02
CA THR A 183 2.90 21.19 3.06
C THR A 183 3.98 22.20 2.75
N GLN A 184 3.72 23.18 1.87
CA GLN A 184 4.68 24.24 1.57
C GLN A 184 4.84 25.24 2.72
N ASN A 185 3.73 25.74 3.27
CA ASN A 185 3.77 26.65 4.41
C ASN A 185 2.47 26.56 5.23
N ARG A 186 2.52 25.77 6.29
CA ARG A 186 1.37 25.52 7.18
C ARG A 186 0.81 26.80 7.80
N ALA A 187 1.68 27.74 8.19
CA ALA A 187 1.27 28.99 8.84
C ALA A 187 0.52 29.91 7.87
N MET A 188 1.05 30.07 6.65
CA MET A 188 0.40 30.88 5.60
C MET A 188 -0.90 30.24 5.12
N ALA A 189 -0.95 28.91 4.97
CA ALA A 189 -2.17 28.19 4.62
C ALA A 189 -3.27 28.40 5.68
N GLY A 190 -2.91 28.35 6.96
CA GLY A 190 -3.82 28.65 8.08
C GLY A 190 -4.34 30.09 8.04
N ALA A 191 -3.47 31.07 7.78
CA ALA A 191 -3.84 32.49 7.65
C ALA A 191 -4.77 32.75 6.45
N ALA A 192 -4.64 31.99 5.37
CA ALA A 192 -5.52 32.03 4.21
C ALA A 192 -6.90 31.35 4.44
N GLY A 193 -7.19 30.88 5.67
CA GLY A 193 -8.46 30.27 6.04
C GLY A 193 -8.55 28.77 5.76
N ILE A 194 -7.44 28.10 5.41
CA ILE A 194 -7.42 26.64 5.25
C ILE A 194 -7.35 25.99 6.63
N ASN A 195 -8.34 25.16 6.96
CA ASN A 195 -8.29 24.35 8.19
C ASN A 195 -7.25 23.23 8.03
N THR A 196 -6.02 23.51 8.44
CA THR A 196 -4.87 22.60 8.34
C THR A 196 -5.13 21.27 9.04
N ALA A 197 -5.74 21.30 10.23
CA ALA A 197 -6.09 20.07 10.97
C ALA A 197 -7.05 19.16 10.19
N ARG A 198 -8.08 19.72 9.52
CA ARG A 198 -8.98 18.91 8.67
C ARG A 198 -8.27 18.36 7.44
N VAL A 199 -7.38 19.16 6.84
CA VAL A 199 -6.57 18.70 5.70
C VAL A 199 -5.70 17.53 6.13
N ASP A 200 -5.06 17.63 7.30
CA ASP A 200 -4.25 16.57 7.86
C ASP A 200 -5.10 15.31 8.10
N SER A 201 -6.17 15.38 8.91
CA SER A 201 -7.04 14.22 9.20
C SER A 201 -7.54 13.49 7.95
N VAL A 202 -8.00 14.23 6.93
CA VAL A 202 -8.53 13.64 5.69
C VAL A 202 -7.42 13.03 4.83
N THR A 203 -6.25 13.67 4.77
CA THR A 203 -5.11 13.17 4.01
C THR A 203 -4.56 11.89 4.65
N PHE A 204 -4.49 11.85 5.98
CA PHE A 204 -4.09 10.66 6.72
C PHE A 204 -5.10 9.52 6.49
N ALA A 205 -6.39 9.81 6.61
CA ALA A 205 -7.46 8.85 6.34
C ALA A 205 -7.42 8.33 4.90
N LEU A 206 -7.14 9.18 3.91
CA LEU A 206 -6.96 8.78 2.51
C LEU A 206 -5.79 7.80 2.34
N GLY A 207 -4.63 8.09 2.95
CA GLY A 207 -3.50 7.17 2.92
C GLY A 207 -3.83 5.81 3.54
N CYS A 208 -4.55 5.79 4.66
CA CYS A 208 -5.05 4.57 5.30
C CYS A 208 -6.07 3.82 4.42
N GLY A 209 -6.95 4.56 3.74
CA GLY A 209 -7.89 4.04 2.74
C GLY A 209 -7.17 3.29 1.63
N LEU A 210 -6.13 3.91 1.05
CA LEU A 210 -5.31 3.29 -0.01
C LEU A 210 -4.59 2.02 0.48
N ALA A 211 -4.09 2.02 1.72
CA ALA A 211 -3.54 0.81 2.33
C ALA A 211 -4.60 -0.31 2.46
N GLY A 212 -5.84 0.05 2.78
CA GLY A 212 -6.95 -0.90 2.81
C GLY A 212 -7.23 -1.53 1.44
N ILE A 213 -7.17 -0.74 0.37
CA ILE A 213 -7.29 -1.26 -1.00
C ILE A 213 -6.11 -2.18 -1.34
N ALA A 214 -4.88 -1.81 -0.95
CA ALA A 214 -3.71 -2.68 -1.10
C ALA A 214 -3.91 -4.02 -0.39
N GLY A 215 -4.53 -4.02 0.81
CA GLY A 215 -4.90 -5.21 1.55
C GLY A 215 -5.92 -6.08 0.81
N SER A 216 -6.99 -5.47 0.28
CA SER A 216 -7.99 -6.21 -0.50
C SER A 216 -7.37 -6.91 -1.72
N SER A 217 -6.47 -6.23 -2.44
CA SER A 217 -5.71 -6.81 -3.56
C SER A 217 -4.74 -7.91 -3.11
N PHE A 218 -4.12 -7.75 -1.94
CA PHE A 218 -3.19 -8.73 -1.39
C PHE A 218 -3.85 -10.08 -1.11
N THR A 219 -5.12 -10.09 -0.67
CA THR A 219 -5.85 -11.34 -0.40
C THR A 219 -5.98 -12.28 -1.60
N MET A 220 -5.77 -11.78 -2.82
CA MET A 220 -5.78 -12.57 -4.05
C MET A 220 -4.45 -13.24 -4.37
N LEU A 221 -3.37 -12.79 -3.75
CA LEU A 221 -2.00 -13.23 -4.01
C LEU A 221 -1.49 -14.13 -2.89
N ALA A 222 -1.84 -13.82 -1.64
CA ALA A 222 -1.42 -14.56 -0.48
C ALA A 222 -2.48 -14.56 0.63
N SER A 223 -2.35 -15.51 1.54
CA SER A 223 -3.22 -15.63 2.71
C SER A 223 -2.95 -14.50 3.70
N THR A 224 -4.00 -14.07 4.39
CA THR A 224 -3.92 -13.00 5.38
C THR A 224 -3.66 -13.59 6.75
N GLY A 225 -2.49 -13.31 7.31
CA GLY A 225 -2.15 -13.61 8.69
C GLY A 225 -2.08 -12.34 9.55
N PRO A 226 -2.14 -12.45 10.89
CA PRO A 226 -2.03 -11.29 11.79
C PRO A 226 -0.73 -10.49 11.66
N VAL A 227 0.36 -11.09 11.15
CA VAL A 227 1.68 -10.43 10.99
C VAL A 227 1.97 -10.09 9.51
N SER A 228 1.04 -10.41 8.60
CA SER A 228 1.24 -10.18 7.16
C SER A 228 1.50 -8.70 6.84
N GLY A 229 0.80 -7.79 7.52
CA GLY A 229 0.97 -6.34 7.37
C GLY A 229 2.41 -5.86 7.63
N GLN A 230 3.02 -6.34 8.72
CA GLN A 230 4.37 -5.94 9.10
C GLN A 230 5.44 -6.42 8.11
N GLN A 231 5.25 -7.58 7.48
CA GLN A 231 6.20 -8.10 6.50
C GLN A 231 6.27 -7.24 5.23
N TYR A 232 5.12 -6.77 4.73
CA TYR A 232 5.05 -5.92 3.53
C TYR A 232 5.34 -4.45 3.81
N LEU A 233 5.18 -4.02 5.07
CA LEU A 233 5.51 -2.67 5.50
C LEU A 233 6.98 -2.33 5.26
N VAL A 234 7.90 -3.25 5.57
CA VAL A 234 9.34 -3.04 5.36
C VAL A 234 9.63 -2.82 3.88
N ASP A 235 9.12 -3.69 3.01
CA ASP A 235 9.34 -3.62 1.56
C ASP A 235 8.76 -2.31 0.98
N THR A 236 7.60 -1.89 1.48
CA THR A 236 6.95 -0.64 1.09
C THR A 236 7.72 0.59 1.56
N PHE A 237 8.25 0.59 2.79
CA PHE A 237 9.09 1.67 3.29
C PHE A 237 10.32 1.86 2.40
N ILE A 238 10.96 0.77 2.02
CA ILE A 238 12.13 0.80 1.14
C ILE A 238 11.77 1.41 -0.21
N VAL A 239 10.61 1.05 -0.77
CA VAL A 239 10.08 1.65 -2.01
C VAL A 239 9.91 3.16 -1.89
N VAL A 240 9.30 3.64 -0.81
CA VAL A 240 9.06 5.08 -0.58
C VAL A 240 10.37 5.84 -0.37
N VAL A 241 11.28 5.33 0.45
CA VAL A 241 12.57 5.97 0.74
C VAL A 241 13.46 5.96 -0.50
N PHE A 242 13.49 4.86 -1.25
CA PHE A 242 14.25 4.75 -2.50
C PHE A 242 13.71 5.68 -3.59
N GLY A 243 12.39 5.86 -3.67
CA GLY A 243 11.73 6.77 -4.61
C GLY A 243 11.91 8.25 -4.26
N GLY A 244 12.16 8.55 -2.99
CA GLY A 244 12.12 9.90 -2.45
C GLY A 244 10.75 10.14 -1.82
N VAL A 245 10.76 10.46 -0.53
CA VAL A 245 9.61 10.48 0.38
C VAL A 245 8.45 11.39 -0.09
N GLU A 246 8.75 12.43 -0.86
CA GLU A 246 7.76 13.41 -1.33
C GLU A 246 7.29 13.15 -2.78
N SER A 247 7.92 12.20 -3.50
CA SER A 247 7.71 12.00 -4.94
C SER A 247 6.81 10.81 -5.22
N LEU A 248 5.57 11.09 -5.65
CA LEU A 248 4.62 10.04 -6.09
C LEU A 248 5.15 9.27 -7.32
N LEU A 249 5.70 9.99 -8.30
CA LEU A 249 6.31 9.37 -9.48
C LEU A 249 7.56 8.56 -9.11
N GLY A 250 8.37 9.09 -8.18
CA GLY A 250 9.53 8.37 -7.66
C GLY A 250 9.13 7.06 -6.97
N THR A 251 8.09 7.11 -6.14
CA THR A 251 7.53 5.92 -5.47
C THR A 251 7.08 4.87 -6.49
N PHE A 252 6.38 5.28 -7.55
CA PHE A 252 5.92 4.37 -8.61
C PHE A 252 7.11 3.73 -9.35
N LEU A 253 8.09 4.51 -9.80
CA LEU A 253 9.26 4.00 -10.50
C LEU A 253 10.13 3.09 -9.61
N SER A 254 10.25 3.44 -8.33
CA SER A 254 10.98 2.64 -7.34
C SER A 254 10.30 1.32 -7.03
N ALA A 255 8.97 1.29 -6.91
CA ALA A 255 8.23 0.06 -6.75
C ALA A 255 8.45 -0.87 -7.95
N PHE A 256 8.49 -0.30 -9.16
CA PHE A 256 8.71 -1.07 -10.39
C PHE A 256 10.12 -1.65 -10.41
N ALA A 257 11.12 -0.82 -10.13
CA ALA A 257 12.52 -1.25 -10.08
C ALA A 257 12.74 -2.34 -9.01
N ILE A 258 12.28 -2.10 -7.77
CA ILE A 258 12.45 -3.05 -6.67
C ILE A 258 11.70 -4.34 -6.97
N GLY A 259 10.45 -4.27 -7.43
CA GLY A 259 9.65 -5.47 -7.69
C GLY A 259 10.21 -6.31 -8.84
N GLN A 260 10.66 -5.67 -9.93
CA GLN A 260 11.26 -6.37 -11.05
C GLN A 260 12.63 -6.96 -10.68
N THR A 261 13.46 -6.22 -9.95
CA THR A 261 14.76 -6.71 -9.50
C THR A 261 14.62 -7.88 -8.52
N GLN A 262 13.67 -7.81 -7.58
CA GLN A 262 13.41 -8.88 -6.61
C GLN A 262 13.05 -10.19 -7.32
N ILE A 263 12.07 -10.15 -8.22
CA ILE A 263 11.62 -11.36 -8.93
C ILE A 263 12.69 -11.88 -9.90
N SER A 264 13.53 -10.98 -10.44
CA SER A 264 14.65 -11.41 -11.28
C SER A 264 15.78 -12.08 -10.50
N LEU A 265 16.04 -11.63 -9.28
CA LEU A 265 17.01 -12.27 -8.39
C LEU A 265 16.46 -13.56 -7.80
N GLU A 266 15.15 -13.64 -7.53
CA GLU A 266 14.48 -14.85 -7.05
C GLU A 266 14.47 -15.97 -8.09
N TYR A 267 14.59 -15.65 -9.38
CA TYR A 267 14.82 -16.66 -10.40
C TYR A 267 16.25 -17.22 -10.36
N LEU A 268 17.24 -16.38 -10.06
CA LEU A 268 18.67 -16.75 -10.05
C LEU A 268 19.13 -17.36 -8.72
N THR A 269 18.39 -17.15 -7.64
CA THR A 269 18.77 -17.54 -6.27
C THR A 269 17.52 -17.90 -5.47
N THR A 270 17.64 -18.31 -4.22
CA THR A 270 16.49 -18.51 -3.33
C THR A 270 15.80 -17.18 -2.97
N GLY A 271 14.47 -17.17 -2.76
CA GLY A 271 13.70 -15.97 -2.40
C GLY A 271 14.26 -15.19 -1.21
N SER A 272 14.79 -15.87 -0.18
CA SER A 272 15.43 -15.21 0.96
C SER A 272 16.72 -14.46 0.59
N MET A 273 17.54 -15.04 -0.28
CA MET A 273 18.77 -14.42 -0.77
C MET A 273 18.45 -13.28 -1.73
N ALA A 274 17.46 -13.45 -2.62
CA ALA A 274 16.98 -12.39 -3.49
C ALA A 274 16.57 -11.17 -2.68
N LYS A 275 15.75 -11.36 -1.63
CA LYS A 275 15.34 -10.29 -0.73
C LYS A 275 16.52 -9.60 -0.05
N ALA A 276 17.48 -10.36 0.47
CA ALA A 276 18.69 -9.83 1.10
C ALA A 276 19.55 -9.01 0.11
N ILE A 277 19.71 -9.49 -1.12
CA ILE A 277 20.49 -8.79 -2.16
C ILE A 277 19.78 -7.50 -2.56
N THR A 278 18.46 -7.50 -2.81
CA THR A 278 17.71 -6.27 -3.08
C THR A 278 17.85 -5.24 -1.96
N LEU A 279 17.74 -5.68 -0.71
CA LEU A 279 17.93 -4.82 0.46
C LEU A 279 19.33 -4.19 0.48
N LEU A 280 20.37 -4.99 0.28
CA LEU A 280 21.75 -4.53 0.29
C LEU A 280 22.00 -3.53 -0.85
N VAL A 281 21.49 -3.81 -2.05
CA VAL A 281 21.58 -2.89 -3.20
C VAL A 281 20.91 -1.56 -2.89
N VAL A 282 19.71 -1.57 -2.29
CA VAL A 282 19.02 -0.32 -1.93
C VAL A 282 19.78 0.43 -0.83
N ILE A 283 20.30 -0.26 0.19
CA ILE A 283 21.10 0.35 1.25
C ILE A 283 22.35 1.03 0.67
N VAL A 284 23.09 0.36 -0.21
CA VAL A 284 24.28 0.92 -0.87
C VAL A 284 23.90 2.13 -1.73
N LEU A 285 22.81 2.05 -2.48
CA LEU A 285 22.34 3.20 -3.29
C LEU A 285 21.92 4.38 -2.42
N LEU A 286 21.23 4.14 -1.31
CA LEU A 286 20.84 5.19 -0.36
C LEU A 286 22.04 5.80 0.36
N PHE A 287 23.11 5.02 0.60
CA PHE A 287 24.36 5.55 1.11
C PHE A 287 24.97 6.60 0.18
N PHE A 288 24.94 6.36 -1.15
CA PHE A 288 25.40 7.34 -2.14
C PHE A 288 24.38 8.45 -2.46
N ARG A 289 23.08 8.16 -2.34
CA ARG A 289 21.98 9.11 -2.58
C ARG A 289 20.94 9.07 -1.46
N PRO A 290 21.20 9.79 -0.34
CA PRO A 290 20.34 9.73 0.86
C PRO A 290 18.95 10.33 0.67
N ASN A 291 18.76 11.19 -0.34
CA ASN A 291 17.46 11.81 -0.63
C ASN A 291 16.56 10.96 -1.56
N GLY A 292 16.95 9.73 -1.87
CA GLY A 292 16.28 8.88 -2.87
C GLY A 292 16.61 9.26 -4.32
N LEU A 293 16.06 8.52 -5.27
CA LEU A 293 16.34 8.71 -6.70
C LEU A 293 15.70 9.98 -7.28
N PHE A 294 14.52 10.37 -6.79
CA PHE A 294 13.73 11.47 -7.33
C PHE A 294 13.44 12.55 -6.28
N ALA A 295 14.49 13.03 -5.62
CA ALA A 295 14.38 14.10 -4.63
C ALA A 295 13.82 15.40 -5.24
N THR A 296 12.76 15.92 -4.65
CA THR A 296 12.26 17.28 -4.90
C THR A 296 13.33 18.27 -4.46
N LYS A 297 13.90 19.03 -5.41
CA LYS A 297 14.79 20.16 -5.10
C LYS A 297 13.95 21.25 -4.43
N VAL A 298 13.90 21.23 -3.10
CA VAL A 298 13.53 22.43 -2.35
C VAL A 298 14.65 23.43 -2.61
N ARG A 299 14.35 24.49 -3.38
CA ARG A 299 15.20 25.69 -3.39
C ARG A 299 15.13 26.25 -1.96
N ARG A 300 16.20 26.01 -1.18
CA ARG A 300 16.46 26.72 0.06
C ARG A 300 16.68 28.20 -0.24
#